data_AF-A0A2E9MZD6-F1
#
_entry.id   AF-A0A2E9MZD6-F1
#
_cell.length_a   1.000
_cell.length_b   1.000
_cell.length_c   1.000
_cell.angle_alpha   90.00
_cell.angle_beta   90.00
_cell.angle_gamma   90.00
#
_symmetry.space_group_name_H-M   'P 1'
#
loop_
_entity.id
_entity.type
_entity.pdbx_description
1 polymer ?
#
loop_
_entity_poly.entity_id
_entity_poly.type
_entity_poly.pdbx_seq_one_letter_code
_entity_poly.pdbx_strand_id
1 'polypeptide(L)'
;MRKILRFIGIGLSLVLLVIGLFLFSMRFSDGPMEVFSGGPFTSGELSPAPDDWSFLTDRNTIEFQTMDPARSRTVWLGVHDRRLFLVSGYMNTSYGDIWKQWPHYLEDDDRVILRIDGKLYEQRLQRIMEGPEVVPVLSEFARKYFGGRSGEFTADASVKSGDTWMYEVVER
;
A
#
# COMPACT_ATOMS: atom_id res chain seq x y z
N MET A 1 -43.99 13.72 -6.97
CA MET A 1 -43.13 12.61 -6.50
C MET A 1 -42.31 11.94 -7.62
N ARG A 2 -42.89 11.39 -8.69
CA ARG A 2 -42.13 10.74 -9.78
C ARG A 2 -41.05 11.61 -10.47
N LYS A 3 -41.33 12.90 -10.72
CA LYS A 3 -40.36 13.83 -11.33
C LYS A 3 -39.16 14.10 -10.41
N ILE A 4 -39.40 14.28 -9.11
CA ILE A 4 -38.34 14.50 -8.10
C ILE A 4 -37.45 13.25 -7.99
N LEU A 5 -38.04 12.06 -7.91
CA LEU A 5 -37.28 10.80 -7.87
C LEU A 5 -36.42 10.61 -9.13
N ARG A 6 -36.93 11.03 -10.30
CA ARG A 6 -36.18 11.01 -11.57
C ARG A 6 -34.98 11.97 -11.56
N PHE A 7 -35.15 13.20 -11.06
CA PHE A 7 -34.03 14.14 -10.94
C PHE A 7 -32.97 13.69 -9.94
N ILE A 8 -33.38 13.10 -8.82
CA ILE A 8 -32.46 12.48 -7.85
C ILE A 8 -31.69 11.33 -8.51
N GLY A 9 -32.40 10.45 -9.24
CA GLY A 9 -31.77 9.34 -9.95
C GLY A 9 -30.74 9.81 -10.99
N ILE A 10 -31.09 10.79 -11.82
CA ILE A 10 -30.17 11.37 -12.81
C ILE A 10 -28.96 12.01 -12.13
N GLY A 11 -29.18 12.76 -11.04
CA GLY A 11 -28.11 13.38 -10.27
C GLY A 11 -27.14 12.33 -9.71
N LEU A 12 -27.66 11.27 -9.09
CA LEU A 12 -26.85 10.18 -8.54
C LEU A 12 -26.06 9.47 -9.65
N SER A 13 -26.69 9.17 -10.80
CA SER A 13 -26.00 8.56 -11.94
C SER A 13 -24.87 9.43 -12.47
N LEU A 14 -25.07 10.75 -12.54
CA LEU A 14 -24.04 11.68 -12.99
C LEU A 14 -22.86 11.73 -12.01
N VAL A 15 -23.12 11.75 -10.70
CA VAL A 15 -22.04 11.70 -9.68
C VAL A 15 -21.23 10.42 -9.82
N LEU A 16 -21.88 9.26 -9.94
CA LEU A 16 -21.20 7.98 -10.12
C LEU A 16 -20.38 7.94 -11.41
N LEU A 17 -20.90 8.51 -12.51
CA LEU A 17 -20.16 8.63 -13.77
C LEU A 17 -18.90 9.47 -13.62
N VAL A 18 -18.99 10.63 -12.95
CA VAL A 18 -17.84 11.51 -12.72
C VAL A 18 -16.78 10.82 -11.86
N ILE A 19 -17.19 10.13 -10.79
CA ILE A 19 -16.27 9.35 -9.94
C ILE A 19 -15.61 8.24 -10.76
N GLY A 20 -16.38 7.51 -11.58
CA GLY A 20 -15.86 6.45 -12.43
C GLY A 20 -14.84 6.96 -13.45
N LEU A 21 -15.13 8.09 -14.11
CA LEU A 21 -14.22 8.74 -15.05
C LEU A 21 -12.94 9.23 -14.36
N PHE A 22 -13.06 9.79 -13.15
CA PHE A 22 -11.90 10.20 -12.36
C PHE A 22 -11.02 9.00 -11.98
N LEU A 23 -11.59 7.94 -11.43
CA LEU A 23 -10.82 6.73 -11.07
C LEU A 23 -10.19 6.06 -12.30
N PHE A 24 -10.88 6.13 -13.45
CA PHE A 24 -10.33 5.67 -14.72
C PHE A 24 -9.16 6.53 -15.20
N SER A 25 -9.27 7.86 -15.11
CA SER A 25 -8.19 8.76 -15.54
C SER A 25 -6.94 8.62 -14.66
N MET A 26 -7.10 8.34 -13.35
CA MET A 26 -6.00 7.99 -12.45
C MET A 26 -5.21 6.78 -12.91
N ARG A 27 -5.74 5.95 -13.81
CA ARG A 27 -4.98 4.85 -14.36
C ARG A 27 -3.82 5.27 -15.27
N PHE A 28 -3.83 6.51 -15.73
CA PHE A 28 -2.86 7.07 -16.66
C PHE A 28 -1.98 8.15 -16.02
N SER A 29 -2.09 8.36 -14.70
CA SER A 29 -1.21 9.27 -13.97
C SER A 29 0.16 8.64 -13.75
N ASP A 30 1.17 9.50 -13.62
CA ASP A 30 2.52 9.13 -13.21
C ASP A 30 2.58 8.87 -11.70
N GLY A 31 2.29 7.62 -11.32
CA GLY A 31 2.19 7.25 -9.92
C GLY A 31 0.84 7.62 -9.29
N PRO A 32 0.67 7.33 -7.98
CA PRO A 32 -0.57 7.54 -7.26
C PRO A 32 -0.81 9.01 -6.94
N MET A 33 -2.06 9.31 -6.58
CA MET A 33 -2.45 10.61 -6.07
C MET A 33 -3.03 10.43 -4.67
N GLU A 34 -2.21 10.70 -3.65
CA GLU A 34 -2.54 10.44 -2.24
C GLU A 34 -3.03 8.99 -2.04
N VAL A 35 -4.31 8.80 -1.72
CA VAL A 35 -4.94 7.50 -1.48
C VAL A 35 -5.38 6.80 -2.77
N PHE A 36 -5.41 7.50 -3.90
CA PHE A 36 -5.86 6.96 -5.18
C PHE A 36 -4.72 6.25 -5.90
N SER A 37 -4.96 4.99 -6.28
CA SER A 37 -3.98 4.21 -7.05
C SER A 37 -3.78 4.77 -8.46
N GLY A 38 -2.53 4.88 -8.87
CA GLY A 38 -2.12 5.49 -10.13
C GLY A 38 -1.75 4.49 -11.22
N GLY A 39 -1.32 5.04 -12.36
CA GLY A 39 -0.61 4.31 -13.40
C GLY A 39 0.83 3.95 -13.00
N PRO A 40 1.61 3.32 -13.89
CA PRO A 40 3.02 3.09 -13.63
C PRO A 40 3.79 4.42 -13.50
N PHE A 41 4.91 4.39 -12.79
CA PHE A 41 5.86 5.48 -12.71
C PHE A 41 6.46 5.74 -14.10
N THR A 42 6.35 6.99 -14.54
CA THR A 42 6.95 7.50 -15.77
C THR A 42 8.01 8.56 -15.48
N SER A 43 8.08 9.06 -14.25
CA SER A 43 9.17 9.90 -13.76
C SER A 43 9.89 9.31 -12.55
N GLY A 44 11.13 9.77 -12.38
CA GLY A 44 12.03 9.43 -11.30
C GLY A 44 13.40 8.97 -11.81
N GLU A 45 14.39 9.01 -10.94
CA GLU A 45 15.76 8.58 -11.24
C GLU A 45 16.00 7.18 -10.69
N LEU A 46 16.32 6.23 -11.56
CA LEU A 46 16.72 4.89 -11.13
C LEU A 46 17.97 4.98 -10.26
N SER A 47 17.86 4.48 -9.02
CA SER A 47 18.90 4.56 -8.01
C SER A 47 19.14 3.19 -7.38
N PRO A 48 20.39 2.88 -6.99
CA PRO A 48 20.65 1.69 -6.19
C PRO A 48 19.97 1.82 -4.82
N ALA A 49 19.52 0.69 -4.28
CA ALA A 49 18.93 0.62 -2.94
C ALA A 49 19.95 1.04 -1.88
N PRO A 50 19.55 1.80 -0.83
CA PRO A 50 20.41 2.04 0.31
C PRO A 50 20.54 0.78 1.18
N ASP A 51 21.70 0.57 1.78
CA ASP A 51 21.94 -0.48 2.79
C ASP A 51 21.28 -0.19 4.15
N ASP A 52 20.74 1.03 4.31
CA ASP A 52 20.13 1.51 5.54
C ASP A 52 18.90 2.37 5.24
N TRP A 53 17.73 1.87 5.64
CA TRP A 53 16.45 2.54 5.48
C TRP A 53 16.08 3.47 6.64
N SER A 54 16.95 3.69 7.63
CA SER A 54 16.67 4.51 8.84
C SER A 54 16.30 5.95 8.54
N PHE A 55 16.68 6.50 7.39
CA PHE A 55 16.21 7.83 6.96
C PHE A 55 14.69 7.91 6.75
N LEU A 56 14.00 6.76 6.67
CA LEU A 56 12.55 6.65 6.52
C LEU A 56 11.80 6.44 7.85
N THR A 57 12.49 6.36 9.00
CA THR A 57 11.86 6.02 10.28
C THR A 57 10.62 6.87 10.57
N ASP A 58 10.72 8.20 10.43
CA ASP A 58 9.60 9.12 10.68
C ASP A 58 8.79 9.47 9.42
N ARG A 59 9.11 8.89 8.26
CA ARG A 59 8.32 9.09 7.05
C ARG A 59 7.04 8.25 7.09
N ASN A 60 5.89 8.88 6.91
CA ASN A 60 4.60 8.19 7.01
C ASN A 60 4.25 7.33 5.81
N THR A 61 4.65 7.73 4.61
CA THR A 61 4.24 7.01 3.40
C THR A 61 5.33 7.00 2.35
N ILE A 62 5.29 5.97 1.50
CA ILE A 62 6.03 5.91 0.25
C ILE A 62 5.08 5.49 -0.87
N GLU A 63 5.49 5.76 -2.09
CA GLU A 63 4.81 5.23 -3.27
C GLU A 63 5.50 3.94 -3.70
N PHE A 64 4.71 2.94 -4.10
CA PHE A 64 5.26 1.77 -4.75
C PHE A 64 4.41 1.31 -5.92
N GLN A 65 5.03 0.60 -6.85
CA GLN A 65 4.42 0.02 -8.04
C GLN A 65 4.63 -1.50 -8.07
N THR A 66 3.56 -2.23 -8.41
CA THR A 66 3.61 -3.65 -8.78
C THR A 66 3.91 -3.81 -10.27
N MET A 67 4.44 -4.96 -10.69
CA MET A 67 4.78 -5.22 -12.09
C MET A 67 3.58 -5.67 -12.92
N ASP A 68 2.76 -6.59 -12.41
CA ASP A 68 1.55 -7.06 -13.07
C ASP A 68 0.37 -7.12 -12.09
N PRO A 69 -0.64 -6.25 -12.24
CA PRO A 69 -0.71 -5.15 -13.20
C PRO A 69 0.28 -4.03 -12.84
N ALA A 70 0.79 -3.33 -13.86
CA ALA A 70 1.65 -2.16 -13.69
C ALA A 70 0.85 -0.98 -13.08
N ARG A 71 0.78 -0.94 -11.76
CA ARG A 71 -0.05 -0.02 -10.97
C ARG A 71 0.72 0.47 -9.77
N SER A 72 0.50 1.73 -9.42
CA SER A 72 1.14 2.35 -8.28
C SER A 72 0.14 2.72 -7.19
N ARG A 73 0.62 2.83 -5.95
CA ARG A 73 -0.16 3.26 -4.79
C ARG A 73 0.73 3.80 -3.68
N THR A 74 0.12 4.55 -2.78
CA THR A 74 0.74 5.00 -1.54
C THR A 74 0.54 3.95 -0.46
N VAL A 75 1.61 3.61 0.25
CA VAL A 75 1.60 2.65 1.37
C VAL A 75 2.23 3.24 2.62
N TRP A 76 1.81 2.69 3.75
CA TRP A 76 2.45 2.89 5.04
C TRP A 76 3.69 2.01 5.16
N LEU A 77 4.64 2.45 5.97
CA LEU A 77 5.92 1.79 6.16
C LEU A 77 6.34 1.78 7.63
N GLY A 78 7.07 0.74 8.02
CA GLY A 78 7.81 0.66 9.27
C GLY A 78 9.29 0.48 8.97
N VAL A 79 10.14 1.06 9.80
CA VAL A 79 11.58 0.78 9.75
C VAL A 79 11.96 0.12 11.07
N HIS A 80 12.66 -1.01 10.98
CA HIS A 80 13.16 -1.73 12.14
C HIS A 80 14.53 -2.32 11.80
N ASP A 81 15.53 -2.09 12.65
CA ASP A 81 16.91 -2.55 12.44
C ASP A 81 17.50 -2.19 11.06
N ARG A 82 17.29 -0.94 10.62
CA ARG A 82 17.72 -0.41 9.30
C ARG A 82 17.01 -1.05 8.09
N ARG A 83 16.05 -1.96 8.31
CA ARG A 83 15.26 -2.64 7.28
C ARG A 83 13.90 -1.98 7.11
N LEU A 84 13.36 -2.04 5.89
CA LEU A 84 12.08 -1.43 5.53
C LEU A 84 11.00 -2.49 5.42
N PHE A 85 9.85 -2.22 6.04
CA PHE A 85 8.71 -3.14 6.09
C PHE A 85 7.43 -2.46 5.63
N LEU A 86 6.60 -3.22 4.93
CA LEU A 86 5.25 -2.84 4.51
C LEU A 86 4.23 -3.79 5.13
N VAL A 87 3.06 -3.27 5.47
CA VAL A 87 1.99 -4.07 6.07
C VAL A 87 0.65 -3.80 5.37
N SER A 88 -0.10 -4.87 5.11
CA SER A 88 -1.49 -4.83 4.67
C SER A 88 -2.38 -5.58 5.66
N GLY A 89 -3.16 -4.85 6.46
CA GLY A 89 -4.15 -5.46 7.37
C GLY A 89 -5.51 -5.73 6.74
N TYR A 90 -6.35 -6.49 7.45
CA TYR A 90 -7.73 -6.88 7.12
C TYR A 90 -7.86 -7.84 5.92
N MET A 91 -6.84 -8.68 5.72
CA MET A 91 -6.77 -9.57 4.55
C MET A 91 -7.67 -10.80 4.64
N ASN A 92 -8.23 -11.07 5.81
CA ASN A 92 -9.24 -12.11 5.99
C ASN A 92 -10.68 -11.54 5.92
N THR A 93 -10.87 -10.27 5.51
CA THR A 93 -12.18 -9.61 5.49
C THR A 93 -12.67 -9.36 4.07
N SER A 94 -13.97 -9.56 3.84
CA SER A 94 -14.60 -9.34 2.53
C SER A 94 -14.51 -7.89 2.03
N TYR A 95 -14.31 -6.92 2.93
CA TYR A 95 -14.06 -5.53 2.57
C TYR A 95 -12.59 -5.30 2.17
N GLY A 96 -11.63 -5.94 2.85
CA GLY A 96 -10.22 -5.93 2.47
C GLY A 96 -10.02 -6.45 1.05
N ASP A 97 -10.71 -7.55 0.71
CA ASP A 97 -10.67 -8.16 -0.63
C ASP A 97 -11.11 -7.18 -1.72
N ILE A 98 -12.18 -6.39 -1.49
CA ILE A 98 -12.69 -5.47 -2.52
C ILE A 98 -11.75 -4.28 -2.75
N TRP A 99 -11.01 -3.84 -1.74
CA TRP A 99 -10.24 -2.59 -1.78
C TRP A 99 -8.71 -2.77 -1.87
N LYS A 100 -8.15 -3.92 -1.47
CA LYS A 100 -6.70 -4.14 -1.34
C LYS A 100 -6.23 -5.36 -2.11
N GLN A 101 -6.23 -5.25 -3.44
CA GLN A 101 -5.81 -6.35 -4.31
C GLN A 101 -4.29 -6.51 -4.47
N TRP A 102 -3.48 -5.50 -4.14
CA TRP A 102 -2.04 -5.53 -4.39
C TRP A 102 -1.27 -6.67 -3.70
N PRO A 103 -1.59 -7.10 -2.45
CA PRO A 103 -0.81 -8.15 -1.80
C PRO A 103 -0.94 -9.48 -2.56
N HIS A 104 -2.08 -9.72 -3.21
CA HIS A 104 -2.30 -10.90 -4.05
C HIS A 104 -1.46 -10.87 -5.32
N TYR A 105 -1.25 -9.70 -5.94
CA TYR A 105 -0.38 -9.60 -7.11
C TYR A 105 1.07 -10.01 -6.82
N LEU A 106 1.51 -9.84 -5.57
CA LEU A 106 2.86 -10.21 -5.13
C LEU A 106 3.04 -11.72 -4.91
N GLU A 107 1.96 -12.50 -4.91
CA GLU A 107 2.07 -13.96 -4.87
C GLU A 107 2.61 -14.51 -6.20
N ASP A 108 2.28 -13.85 -7.32
CA ASP A 108 2.73 -14.21 -8.66
C ASP A 108 4.03 -13.48 -9.06
N ASP A 109 4.16 -12.20 -8.72
CA ASP A 109 5.36 -11.39 -9.01
C ASP A 109 5.69 -10.46 -7.84
N ASP A 110 6.68 -10.86 -7.05
CA ASP A 110 7.13 -10.14 -5.84
C ASP A 110 7.96 -8.88 -6.14
N ARG A 111 8.25 -8.59 -7.41
CA ARG A 111 9.02 -7.42 -7.80
C ARG A 111 8.18 -6.16 -7.67
N VAL A 112 8.82 -5.11 -7.18
CA VAL A 112 8.22 -3.78 -7.04
C VAL A 112 9.22 -2.69 -7.41
N ILE A 113 8.68 -1.50 -7.66
CA ILE A 113 9.47 -0.27 -7.71
C ILE A 113 9.01 0.62 -6.57
N LEU A 114 9.92 1.08 -5.71
CA LEU A 114 9.63 2.10 -4.70
C LEU A 114 9.98 3.47 -5.27
N ARG A 115 9.12 4.47 -5.11
CA ARG A 115 9.43 5.87 -5.42
C ARG A 115 9.49 6.70 -4.15
N ILE A 116 10.67 7.26 -3.87
CA ILE A 116 10.95 8.05 -2.67
C ILE A 116 11.76 9.28 -3.09
N ASP A 117 11.21 10.47 -2.85
CA ASP A 117 11.86 11.74 -3.16
C ASP A 117 12.41 11.83 -4.60
N GLY A 118 11.64 11.31 -5.56
CA GLY A 118 11.99 11.30 -6.98
C GLY A 118 12.97 10.19 -7.39
N LYS A 119 13.45 9.35 -6.47
CA LYS A 119 14.29 8.20 -6.78
C LYS A 119 13.45 6.93 -6.90
N LEU A 120 13.79 6.09 -7.88
CA LEU A 120 13.20 4.79 -8.13
C LEU A 120 14.14 3.70 -7.65
N TYR A 121 13.66 2.82 -6.78
CA TYR A 121 14.38 1.66 -6.29
C TYR A 121 13.65 0.39 -6.73
N GLU A 122 14.26 -0.40 -7.60
CA GLU A 122 13.73 -1.73 -7.94
C GLU A 122 14.04 -2.69 -6.79
N GLN A 123 13.01 -3.29 -6.21
CA GLN A 123 13.09 -4.13 -5.01
C GLN A 123 12.18 -5.35 -5.15
N ARG A 124 12.19 -6.21 -4.14
CA ARG A 124 11.21 -7.30 -3.97
C ARG A 124 10.55 -7.20 -2.61
N LEU A 125 9.33 -7.72 -2.50
CA LEU A 125 8.59 -7.79 -1.25
C LEU A 125 8.53 -9.24 -0.77
N GLN A 126 9.37 -9.57 0.20
CA GLN A 126 9.39 -10.89 0.81
C GLN A 126 8.31 -10.97 1.89
N ARG A 127 7.34 -11.87 1.74
CA ARG A 127 6.27 -12.06 2.72
C ARG A 127 6.80 -12.69 4.02
N ILE A 128 6.52 -12.05 5.15
CA ILE A 128 6.86 -12.50 6.50
C ILE A 128 5.60 -13.04 7.17
N MET A 129 5.66 -14.29 7.64
CA MET A 129 4.55 -14.98 8.31
C MET A 129 4.79 -15.16 9.81
N GLU A 130 6.05 -15.17 10.22
CA GLU A 130 6.52 -15.30 11.59
C GLU A 130 7.98 -14.84 11.69
N GLY A 131 8.43 -14.48 12.89
CA GLY A 131 9.81 -14.05 13.13
C GLY A 131 9.92 -13.10 14.32
N PRO A 132 11.14 -12.92 14.86
CA PRO A 132 11.39 -11.98 15.96
C PRO A 132 11.08 -10.52 15.60
N GLU A 133 11.11 -10.17 14.31
CA GLU A 133 10.84 -8.83 13.77
C GLU A 133 9.36 -8.45 13.77
N VAL A 134 8.44 -9.43 13.79
CA VAL A 134 7.00 -9.18 13.59
C VAL A 134 6.45 -8.20 14.62
N VAL A 135 6.65 -8.47 15.91
CA VAL A 135 6.11 -7.62 16.99
C VAL A 135 6.78 -6.24 17.01
N PRO A 136 8.12 -6.11 16.89
CA PRO A 136 8.76 -4.81 16.74
C PRO A 136 8.24 -3.98 15.56
N VAL A 137 8.08 -4.59 14.38
CA VAL A 137 7.55 -3.88 13.20
C VAL A 137 6.11 -3.44 13.44
N LEU A 138 5.23 -4.31 13.94
CA LEU A 138 3.85 -3.91 14.24
C LEU A 138 3.77 -2.81 15.31
N SER A 139 4.69 -2.83 16.29
CA SER A 139 4.79 -1.75 17.30
C SER A 139 5.20 -0.42 16.66
N GLU A 140 6.08 -0.44 15.66
CA GLU A 140 6.44 0.75 14.91
C GLU A 140 5.25 1.28 14.08
N PHE A 141 4.48 0.39 13.45
CA PHE A 141 3.22 0.79 12.81
C PHE A 141 2.22 1.38 13.83
N ALA A 142 2.11 0.81 15.02
CA ALA A 142 1.28 1.34 16.09
C ALA A 142 1.70 2.75 16.52
N ARG A 143 3.01 2.97 16.71
CA ARG A 143 3.59 4.28 17.01
C ARG A 143 3.22 5.33 15.96
N LYS A 144 3.42 4.99 14.68
CA LYS A 144 3.25 5.94 13.56
C LYS A 144 1.78 6.24 13.23
N TYR A 145 0.93 5.21 13.20
CA TYR A 145 -0.41 5.34 12.59
C TYR A 145 -1.56 5.20 13.57
N PHE A 146 -1.32 4.67 14.77
CA PHE A 146 -2.38 4.34 15.74
C PHE A 146 -2.21 5.02 17.10
N GLY A 147 -1.34 6.04 17.18
CA GLY A 147 -1.08 6.80 18.40
C GLY A 147 -0.39 5.99 19.50
N GLY A 148 0.41 4.98 19.12
CA GLY A 148 1.12 4.10 20.05
C GLY A 148 0.25 3.10 20.79
N ARG A 149 -1.02 2.93 20.40
CA ARG A 149 -1.90 1.93 21.03
C ARG A 149 -1.43 0.53 20.69
N SER A 150 -1.28 -0.33 21.69
CA SER A 150 -1.08 -1.77 21.52
C SER A 150 -2.42 -2.50 21.53
N GLY A 151 -2.50 -3.64 20.85
CA GLY A 151 -3.68 -4.50 20.82
C GLY A 151 -3.46 -5.76 19.97
N GLU A 152 -4.55 -6.40 19.55
CA GLU A 152 -4.47 -7.61 18.72
C GLU A 152 -3.73 -7.38 17.39
N PHE A 153 -3.85 -6.19 16.80
CA PHE A 153 -3.14 -5.82 15.57
C PHE A 153 -1.62 -5.64 15.76
N THR A 154 -1.13 -5.57 17.01
CA THR A 154 0.30 -5.58 17.34
C THR A 154 0.81 -6.96 17.77
N ALA A 155 -0.07 -7.96 17.81
CA ALA A 155 0.30 -9.33 18.12
C ALA A 155 0.76 -10.06 16.86
N ASP A 156 1.73 -10.95 17.04
CA ASP A 156 2.21 -11.86 15.98
C ASP A 156 1.10 -12.74 15.41
N ALA A 157 0.07 -13.06 16.21
CA ALA A 157 -1.09 -13.83 15.80
C ALA A 157 -1.81 -13.24 14.58
N SER A 158 -1.90 -11.91 14.43
CA SER A 158 -2.54 -11.28 13.26
C SER A 158 -1.77 -11.57 11.97
N VAL A 159 -0.43 -11.63 12.03
CA VAL A 159 0.41 -12.00 10.88
C VAL A 159 0.35 -13.50 10.60
N LYS A 160 0.48 -14.32 11.64
CA LYS A 160 0.42 -15.80 11.51
C LYS A 160 -0.90 -16.31 10.93
N SER A 161 -2.01 -15.67 11.32
CA SER A 161 -3.36 -16.00 10.81
C SER A 161 -3.64 -15.47 9.40
N GLY A 162 -2.71 -14.69 8.82
CA GLY A 162 -2.90 -14.08 7.51
C GLY A 162 -3.88 -12.90 7.50
N ASP A 163 -4.33 -12.41 8.66
CA ASP A 163 -5.16 -11.20 8.72
C ASP A 163 -4.35 -9.94 8.38
N THR A 164 -3.07 -9.93 8.80
CA THR A 164 -2.10 -8.90 8.46
C THR A 164 -0.98 -9.49 7.63
N TRP A 165 -0.84 -9.05 6.38
CA TRP A 165 0.27 -9.47 5.52
C TRP A 165 1.43 -8.50 5.72
N MET A 166 2.54 -9.01 6.22
CA MET A 166 3.78 -8.25 6.42
C MET A 166 4.78 -8.59 5.33
N TYR A 167 5.52 -7.59 4.89
CA TYR A 167 6.56 -7.74 3.88
C TYR A 167 7.83 -7.02 4.32
N GLU A 168 8.97 -7.66 4.10
CA GLU A 168 10.28 -7.00 4.09
C GLU A 168 10.62 -6.56 2.67
N VAL A 169 11.13 -5.33 2.53
CA VAL A 169 11.72 -4.85 1.29
C VAL A 169 13.13 -5.39 1.18
N VAL A 170 13.38 -6.21 0.17
CA VAL A 170 14.68 -6.86 -0.07
C VAL A 170 15.21 -6.54 -1.47
N GLU A 171 16.51 -6.73 -1.64
CA GLU A 171 17.18 -6.55 -2.94
C GLU A 171 16.61 -7.51 -4.01
N ARG A 172 16.62 -7.04 -5.27
CA ARG A 172 16.09 -7.78 -6.40
C ARG A 172 17.01 -8.89 -6.89
#